data_AF-A0A2D5FBD4-F1
#
_entry.id   AF-A0A2D5FBD4-F1
#
_cell.length_a   1.000
_cell.length_b   1.000
_cell.length_c   1.000
_cell.angle_alpha   90.00
_cell.angle_beta   90.00
_cell.angle_gamma   90.00
#
_symmetry.space_group_name_H-M   'P 1'
#
loop_
_entity.id
_entity.type
_entity.pdbx_description
1 polymer ?
#
loop_
_entity_poly.entity_id
_entity_poly.type
_entity_poly.pdbx_seq_one_letter_code
_entity_poly.pdbx_strand_id
1 'polypeptide(L)'
;MSLSAFLRLLALAGMVFLHGCTLVPQGRDTPAPVETRDGRVPGTEVETRPAPRPSVPDEVPPEPAAARAYGPLLARAEAATGQGDYDQALSLLERAQRIDPDNARIYLELARTYAAQGRPERARNMAERGLLYCRGERECDALRAFLR
;
A
#
# COMPACT_ATOMS: atom_id res chain seq x y z
N MET A 1 -6.01 -43.09 30.61
CA MET A 1 -4.98 -42.11 30.21
C MET A 1 -4.99 -40.99 31.25
N SER A 2 -3.92 -40.86 32.03
CA SER A 2 -3.91 -40.19 33.34
C SER A 2 -3.80 -38.67 33.25
N LEU A 3 -4.61 -37.98 34.06
CA LEU A 3 -4.69 -36.51 34.29
C LEU A 3 -3.32 -35.87 34.62
N SER A 4 -2.34 -36.67 35.06
CA SER A 4 -0.98 -36.23 35.38
C SER A 4 -0.13 -35.84 34.17
N ALA A 5 -0.48 -36.27 32.95
CA ALA A 5 0.23 -35.89 31.73
C ALA A 5 -0.10 -34.46 31.27
N PHE A 6 -1.35 -34.03 31.47
CA PHE A 6 -1.82 -32.70 31.08
C PHE A 6 -1.25 -31.58 31.95
N LEU A 7 -1.06 -31.84 33.25
CA LEU A 7 -0.48 -30.88 34.20
C LEU A 7 1.01 -30.60 33.93
N ARG A 8 1.74 -31.58 33.39
CA ARG A 8 3.17 -31.46 33.01
C ARG A 8 3.37 -30.67 31.72
N LEU A 9 2.40 -30.72 30.80
CA LEU A 9 2.42 -29.97 29.54
C LEU A 9 2.14 -28.47 29.74
N LEU A 10 1.27 -28.11 30.70
CA LEU A 10 1.02 -26.72 31.06
C LEU A 10 2.20 -26.06 31.81
N ALA A 11 3.02 -26.84 32.51
CA ALA A 11 4.20 -26.33 33.23
C ALA A 11 5.39 -26.00 32.30
N LEU A 12 5.44 -26.54 31.08
CA LEU A 12 6.53 -26.31 30.12
C LEU A 12 6.28 -25.12 29.17
N ALA A 13 5.05 -24.60 29.08
CA ALA A 13 4.71 -23.48 28.21
C ALA A 13 4.79 -22.09 28.88
N GLY A 14 4.97 -22.04 30.20
CA GLY A 14 5.07 -20.80 30.98
C GLY A 14 6.45 -20.14 31.00
N MET A 15 7.46 -20.72 30.33
CA MET A 15 8.87 -20.37 30.49
C MET A 15 9.51 -19.77 29.22
N VAL A 16 8.73 -19.01 28.44
CA VAL A 16 9.25 -18.14 27.36
C VAL A 16 8.82 -16.69 27.62
N PHE A 17 8.86 -16.29 28.89
CA PHE A 17 8.84 -14.90 29.30
C PHE A 17 10.28 -14.35 29.31
N LEU A 18 10.51 -13.30 28.52
CA LEU A 18 11.54 -12.27 28.70
C LEU A 18 13.01 -12.72 28.83
N HIS A 19 13.67 -12.94 27.70
CA HIS A 19 15.08 -12.53 27.52
C HIS A 19 15.03 -11.22 26.70
N GLY A 20 15.24 -10.02 27.22
CA GLY A 20 16.17 -9.65 28.28
C GLY A 20 17.59 -9.61 27.70
N CYS A 21 17.96 -8.51 27.04
CA CYS A 21 19.32 -7.97 27.01
C CYS A 21 19.32 -6.57 26.38
N THR A 22 19.38 -5.58 27.27
CA THR A 22 19.75 -4.19 27.02
C THR A 22 21.13 -4.13 26.36
N LEU A 23 21.22 -3.64 25.13
CA LEU A 23 22.50 -3.25 24.54
C LEU A 23 22.65 -1.73 24.72
N VAL A 24 23.40 -1.36 25.75
CA VAL A 24 23.86 0.01 26.02
C VAL A 24 25.17 0.23 25.25
N PRO A 25 25.25 1.18 24.30
CA PRO A 25 26.53 1.70 23.85
C PRO A 25 26.87 2.94 24.70
N GLN A 26 27.89 2.83 25.55
CA GLN A 26 28.53 3.99 26.16
C GLN A 26 29.44 4.66 25.12
N GLY A 27 28.94 5.71 24.46
CA GLY A 27 29.76 6.71 23.79
C GLY A 27 29.99 7.89 24.73
N ARG A 28 31.14 7.93 25.41
CA ARG A 28 31.63 9.16 26.06
C ARG A 28 32.38 9.95 25.00
N ASP A 29 31.70 10.86 24.33
CA ASP A 29 32.35 11.93 23.57
C ASP A 29 31.89 13.26 24.15
N THR A 30 32.78 13.90 24.90
CA THR A 30 32.59 15.26 25.44
C THR A 30 32.35 16.23 24.28
N PRO A 31 31.35 17.14 24.36
CA PRO A 31 31.23 18.18 23.35
C PRO A 31 32.45 19.12 23.41
N ALA A 32 33.06 19.36 22.26
CA ALA A 32 34.16 20.32 22.11
C ALA A 32 33.70 21.75 22.46
N PRO A 33 34.62 22.66 22.85
CA PRO A 33 34.28 24.02 23.22
C PRO A 33 33.72 24.79 22.01
N VAL A 34 32.60 25.47 22.19
CA VAL A 34 32.03 26.40 21.21
C VAL A 34 32.83 27.70 21.28
N GLU A 35 33.64 27.98 20.25
CA GLU A 35 34.10 29.35 19.99
C GLU A 35 32.91 30.18 19.50
N THR A 36 32.42 31.07 20.36
CA THR A 36 31.48 32.11 19.98
C THR A 36 32.21 33.13 19.12
N ARG A 37 32.10 33.00 17.79
CA ARG A 37 32.52 34.05 16.87
C ARG A 37 31.56 35.23 17.02
N ASP A 38 32.01 36.24 17.75
CA ASP A 38 31.27 37.47 17.99
C ASP A 38 31.23 38.32 16.71
N GLY A 39 30.33 37.94 15.80
CA GLY A 39 30.11 38.61 14.53
C GLY A 39 29.13 39.76 14.71
N ARG A 40 29.62 40.91 15.21
CA ARG A 40 28.90 42.19 15.07
C ARG A 40 28.82 42.53 13.58
N VAL A 41 27.68 42.21 12.96
CA VAL A 41 27.33 42.67 11.62
C VAL A 41 26.64 44.03 11.77
N PRO A 42 27.17 45.13 11.23
CA PRO A 42 26.47 46.41 11.19
C PRO A 42 25.16 46.26 10.40
N GLY A 43 24.06 46.72 11.01
CA GLY A 43 22.70 46.57 10.51
C GLY A 43 22.57 47.02 9.05
N THR A 44 22.30 46.06 8.18
CA THR A 44 21.56 46.31 6.95
C THR A 44 20.17 45.75 7.24
N GLU A 45 19.18 46.63 7.41
CA GLU A 45 17.78 46.22 7.45
C GLU A 45 17.48 45.52 6.12
N VAL A 46 17.47 44.19 6.15
CA VAL A 46 16.93 43.39 5.06
C VAL A 46 15.42 43.51 5.19
N GLU A 47 14.86 44.51 4.50
CA GLU A 47 13.43 44.64 4.30
C GLU A 47 12.94 43.33 3.67
N THR A 48 12.34 42.48 4.51
CA THR A 48 11.87 41.17 4.12
C THR A 48 10.55 41.37 3.40
N ARG A 49 10.62 41.75 2.13
CA ARG A 49 9.46 41.68 1.25
C ARG A 49 9.09 40.20 1.15
N PRO A 50 7.88 39.77 1.56
CA PRO A 50 7.48 38.38 1.39
C PRO A 50 7.64 38.04 -0.09
N ALA A 51 8.43 37.01 -0.38
CA ALA A 51 8.49 36.49 -1.74
C ALA A 51 7.05 36.19 -2.19
N PRO A 52 6.65 36.56 -3.43
CA PRO A 52 5.37 36.10 -3.94
C PRO A 52 5.38 34.58 -3.84
N ARG A 53 4.41 34.01 -3.11
CA ARG A 53 4.24 32.56 -3.06
C ARG A 53 4.15 32.12 -4.51
N PRO A 54 5.00 31.20 -4.99
CA PRO A 54 4.79 30.62 -6.30
C PRO A 54 3.36 30.07 -6.29
N SER A 55 2.49 30.68 -7.10
CA SER A 55 1.16 30.17 -7.35
C SER A 55 1.39 28.87 -8.10
N VAL A 56 1.44 27.76 -7.36
CA VAL A 56 1.40 26.42 -7.94
C VAL A 56 0.14 26.44 -8.81
N PRO A 57 0.25 26.31 -10.15
CA PRO A 57 -0.91 26.14 -10.99
C PRO A 57 -1.71 24.97 -10.41
N ASP A 58 -3.02 25.15 -10.22
CA ASP A 58 -3.92 24.16 -9.61
C ASP A 58 -3.51 22.75 -10.07
N GLU A 59 -2.88 22.03 -9.16
CA GLU A 59 -2.27 20.74 -9.47
C GLU A 59 -3.44 19.78 -9.67
N VAL A 60 -3.81 19.55 -10.93
CA VAL A 60 -4.51 18.32 -11.32
C VAL A 60 -3.69 17.21 -10.66
N PRO A 61 -4.25 16.48 -9.68
CA PRO A 61 -3.45 15.58 -8.87
C PRO A 61 -2.71 14.65 -9.83
N PRO A 62 -1.39 14.47 -9.67
CA PRO A 62 -0.66 13.55 -10.51
C PRO A 62 -1.43 12.24 -10.45
N GLU A 63 -1.74 11.63 -11.61
CA GLU A 63 -2.06 10.21 -11.69
C GLU A 63 -1.20 9.52 -10.63
N PRO A 64 -1.80 8.97 -9.54
CA PRO A 64 -1.04 8.63 -8.36
C PRO A 64 0.10 7.75 -8.82
N ALA A 65 1.33 7.94 -8.32
CA ALA A 65 2.49 7.16 -8.79
C ALA A 65 2.20 5.64 -8.85
N ALA A 66 1.26 5.17 -8.04
CA ALA A 66 0.59 3.86 -8.13
C ALA A 66 0.08 3.48 -9.53
N ALA A 67 -0.62 4.35 -10.25
CA ALA A 67 -1.16 4.09 -11.59
C ALA A 67 -0.08 3.71 -12.61
N ARG A 68 1.08 4.39 -12.55
CA ARG A 68 2.24 4.02 -13.36
C ARG A 68 2.82 2.66 -12.96
N ALA A 69 2.70 2.27 -11.69
CA ALA A 69 3.21 1.02 -11.17
C ALA A 69 2.31 -0.19 -11.48
N TYR A 70 0.98 -0.05 -11.44
CA TYR A 70 0.06 -1.17 -11.74
C TYR A 70 -0.43 -1.21 -13.20
N GLY A 71 -0.37 -0.10 -13.95
CA GLY A 71 -0.85 -0.03 -15.34
C GLY A 71 -0.29 -1.13 -16.26
N PRO A 72 1.03 -1.39 -16.28
CA PRO A 72 1.61 -2.49 -17.06
C PRO A 72 1.17 -3.88 -16.59
N LEU A 73 0.83 -4.05 -15.31
CA LEU A 73 0.33 -5.31 -14.77
C LEU A 73 -1.09 -5.57 -15.28
N LEU A 74 -1.96 -4.54 -15.29
CA LEU A 74 -3.31 -4.63 -15.85
C LEU A 74 -3.29 -5.00 -17.33
N ALA A 75 -2.48 -4.31 -18.15
CA ALA A 75 -2.40 -4.59 -19.58
C ALA A 75 -1.94 -6.03 -19.88
N ARG A 76 -0.97 -6.55 -19.12
CA ARG A 76 -0.52 -7.94 -19.25
C ARG A 76 -1.56 -8.95 -18.75
N ALA A 77 -2.28 -8.62 -17.67
CA ALA A 77 -3.34 -9.47 -17.17
C ALA A 77 -4.51 -9.57 -18.16
N GLU A 78 -4.95 -8.45 -18.73
CA GLU A 78 -5.96 -8.40 -19.79
C GLU A 78 -5.56 -9.30 -20.98
N ALA A 79 -4.30 -9.21 -21.41
CA ALA A 79 -3.76 -10.05 -22.49
C ALA A 79 -3.72 -11.54 -22.12
N ALA A 80 -3.27 -11.88 -20.91
CA ALA A 80 -3.23 -13.26 -20.42
C ALA A 80 -4.65 -13.86 -20.28
N THR A 81 -5.62 -13.08 -19.78
CA THR A 81 -7.03 -13.48 -19.74
C THR A 81 -7.58 -13.78 -21.13
N GLY A 82 -7.26 -12.95 -22.13
CA GLY A 82 -7.66 -13.19 -23.52
C GLY A 82 -7.02 -14.44 -24.15
N GLN A 83 -5.85 -14.87 -23.64
CA GLN A 83 -5.17 -16.09 -24.07
C GLN A 83 -5.66 -17.36 -23.33
N GLY A 84 -6.48 -17.19 -22.29
CA GLY A 84 -6.91 -18.29 -21.42
C GLY A 84 -5.91 -18.63 -20.32
N ASP A 85 -4.81 -17.88 -20.20
CA ASP A 85 -3.78 -18.04 -19.17
C ASP A 85 -4.22 -17.40 -17.85
N TYR A 86 -5.32 -17.91 -17.30
CA TYR A 86 -5.99 -17.32 -16.14
C TYR A 86 -5.11 -17.25 -14.89
N ASP A 87 -4.24 -18.24 -14.68
CA ASP A 87 -3.33 -18.26 -13.52
C ASP A 87 -2.31 -17.11 -13.60
N GLN A 88 -1.78 -16.83 -14.79
CA GLN A 88 -0.89 -15.69 -15.01
C GLN A 88 -1.64 -14.37 -14.81
N ALA A 89 -2.84 -14.25 -15.39
CA ALA A 89 -3.67 -13.07 -15.24
C ALA A 89 -3.96 -12.77 -13.76
N LEU A 90 -4.41 -13.76 -12.99
CA LEU A 90 -4.70 -13.61 -11.56
C LEU A 90 -3.45 -13.22 -10.77
N SER A 91 -2.29 -13.83 -11.04
CA SER A 91 -1.03 -13.45 -10.37
C SER A 91 -0.64 -11.99 -10.64
N LEU A 92 -0.82 -11.51 -11.88
CA LEU A 92 -0.57 -10.11 -12.24
C LEU A 92 -1.55 -9.17 -11.54
N LEU A 93 -2.82 -9.55 -11.46
CA LEU A 93 -3.87 -8.77 -10.80
C LEU A 93 -3.71 -8.71 -9.28
N GLU A 94 -3.27 -9.80 -8.65
CA GLU A 94 -2.93 -9.80 -7.22
C GLU A 94 -1.77 -8.86 -6.91
N ARG A 95 -0.77 -8.78 -7.80
CA ARG A 95 0.32 -7.80 -7.68
C ARG A 95 -0.20 -6.38 -7.85
N ALA A 96 -1.07 -6.14 -8.83
CA ALA A 96 -1.70 -4.84 -9.03
C ALA A 96 -2.51 -4.42 -7.79
N GLN A 97 -3.29 -5.33 -7.22
CA GLN A 97 -4.07 -5.10 -6.00
C GLN A 97 -3.19 -4.77 -4.78
N ARG A 98 -1.99 -5.35 -4.67
CA ARG A 98 -1.06 -4.96 -3.59
C ARG A 98 -0.49 -3.56 -3.74
N ILE A 99 -0.43 -3.05 -4.98
CA ILE A 99 0.05 -1.68 -5.27
C ILE A 99 -1.07 -0.67 -4.97
N ASP A 100 -2.30 -0.99 -5.38
CA ASP A 100 -3.47 -0.14 -5.16
C ASP A 100 -4.69 -1.00 -4.78
N PRO A 101 -4.91 -1.23 -3.46
CA PRO A 101 -5.97 -2.10 -2.98
C PRO A 101 -7.37 -1.51 -3.13
N ASP A 102 -7.48 -0.20 -3.35
CA ASP A 102 -8.74 0.54 -3.41
C ASP A 102 -9.08 0.97 -4.85
N ASN A 103 -8.61 0.18 -5.82
CA ASN A 103 -8.77 0.47 -7.24
C ASN A 103 -9.88 -0.37 -7.88
N ALA A 104 -10.99 0.27 -8.25
CA ALA A 104 -12.12 -0.40 -8.88
C ALA A 104 -11.77 -1.10 -10.21
N ARG A 105 -10.84 -0.55 -11.01
CA ARG A 105 -10.41 -1.20 -12.26
C ARG A 105 -9.71 -2.54 -12.01
N ILE A 106 -8.87 -2.64 -10.97
CA ILE A 106 -8.23 -3.91 -10.61
C ILE A 106 -9.28 -4.98 -10.26
N TYR A 107 -10.31 -4.59 -9.50
CA TYR A 107 -11.43 -5.49 -9.19
C TYR A 107 -12.25 -5.88 -10.41
N LEU A 108 -12.47 -4.96 -11.34
CA LEU A 108 -13.15 -5.24 -12.60
C LEU A 108 -12.39 -6.27 -13.44
N GLU A 109 -11.06 -6.14 -13.55
CA GLU A 109 -10.25 -7.12 -14.28
C GLU A 109 -10.18 -8.48 -13.57
N LEU A 110 -10.18 -8.52 -12.23
CA LEU A 110 -10.35 -9.76 -11.48
C LEU A 110 -11.70 -10.41 -11.76
N ALA A 111 -12.78 -9.63 -11.79
CA ALA A 111 -14.12 -10.13 -12.10
C ALA A 111 -14.19 -10.72 -13.52
N ARG A 112 -13.66 -10.00 -14.51
CA ARG A 112 -13.56 -10.48 -15.91
C ARG A 112 -12.77 -11.76 -16.02
N THR A 113 -11.61 -11.83 -15.36
CA THR A 113 -10.73 -13.01 -15.39
C THR A 113 -11.40 -14.23 -14.77
N TYR A 114 -12.04 -14.07 -13.60
CA TYR A 114 -12.78 -15.18 -12.99
C TYR A 114 -13.98 -15.62 -13.82
N ALA A 115 -14.70 -14.69 -14.46
CA ALA A 115 -15.80 -15.04 -15.35
C ALA A 115 -15.31 -15.83 -16.57
N ALA A 116 -14.20 -15.40 -17.20
CA ALA A 116 -13.57 -16.12 -18.31
C ALA A 116 -13.08 -17.52 -17.90
N GLN A 117 -12.57 -17.67 -16.67
CA GLN A 117 -12.19 -18.97 -16.09
C GLN A 117 -13.41 -19.87 -15.75
N GLY A 118 -14.64 -19.42 -15.96
CA GLY A 118 -15.86 -20.18 -15.64
C GLY A 118 -16.20 -20.18 -14.14
N ARG A 119 -15.84 -19.11 -13.42
CA ARG A 119 -15.99 -18.98 -11.96
C ARG A 119 -16.87 -17.79 -11.59
N PRO A 120 -18.17 -17.84 -11.92
CA PRO A 120 -19.07 -16.69 -11.79
C PRO A 120 -19.20 -16.18 -10.35
N GLU A 121 -19.22 -17.06 -9.34
CA GLU A 121 -19.29 -16.65 -7.94
C GLU A 121 -18.08 -15.81 -7.51
N ARG A 122 -16.88 -16.17 -7.98
CA ARG A 122 -15.68 -15.37 -7.71
C ARG A 122 -15.71 -14.06 -8.48
N ALA A 123 -16.23 -14.06 -9.71
CA ALA A 123 -16.40 -12.85 -10.48
C ALA A 123 -17.32 -11.85 -9.78
N ARG A 124 -18.46 -12.34 -9.29
CA ARG A 124 -19.42 -11.58 -8.49
C ARG A 124 -18.77 -10.98 -7.24
N ASN A 125 -18.06 -11.80 -6.45
CA ASN A 125 -17.37 -11.33 -5.25
C ASN A 125 -16.36 -10.21 -5.54
N MET A 126 -15.61 -10.33 -6.64
CA MET A 126 -14.66 -9.28 -7.03
C MET A 126 -15.39 -8.02 -7.50
N ALA A 127 -16.49 -8.15 -8.23
CA ALA A 127 -17.30 -7.03 -8.65
C ALA A 127 -17.93 -6.28 -7.47
N GLU A 128 -18.46 -6.99 -6.47
CA GLU A 128 -18.99 -6.40 -5.23
C GLU A 128 -17.93 -5.59 -4.50
N ARG A 129 -16.70 -6.10 -4.39
CA ARG A 129 -15.57 -5.35 -3.82
C ARG A 129 -15.23 -4.13 -4.67
N GLY A 130 -15.20 -4.25 -5.99
CA GLY A 130 -14.91 -3.14 -6.89
C GLY A 130 -15.92 -1.99 -6.78
N LEU A 131 -17.20 -2.31 -6.53
CA LEU A 131 -18.24 -1.29 -6.35
C LEU A 131 -18.04 -0.39 -5.13
N LEU A 132 -17.26 -0.83 -4.14
CA LEU A 132 -16.89 0.00 -2.99
C LEU A 132 -15.97 1.17 -3.38
N TYR A 133 -15.27 1.03 -4.51
CA TYR A 133 -14.20 1.94 -4.92
C TYR A 133 -14.47 2.68 -6.23
N CYS A 134 -15.54 2.31 -6.95
CA CYS A 134 -15.83 2.87 -8.26
C CYS A 134 -16.21 4.34 -8.14
N ARG A 135 -15.69 5.18 -9.05
CA ARG A 135 -15.92 6.64 -9.01
C ARG A 135 -16.72 7.16 -10.19
N GLY A 136 -16.84 6.39 -11.28
CA GLY A 136 -17.55 6.78 -12.49
C GLY A 136 -18.67 5.82 -12.86
N GLU A 137 -19.74 6.35 -13.47
CA GLU A 137 -20.91 5.57 -13.89
C GLU A 137 -20.51 4.35 -14.73
N ARG A 138 -19.70 4.55 -15.78
CA ARG A 138 -19.22 3.47 -16.67
C ARG A 138 -18.47 2.37 -15.93
N GLU A 139 -17.64 2.74 -14.95
CA GLU A 139 -16.86 1.79 -14.16
C GLU A 139 -17.77 0.99 -13.22
N CYS A 140 -18.67 1.68 -12.52
CA CYS A 140 -19.65 1.05 -11.65
C CYS A 140 -20.61 0.14 -12.42
N ASP A 141 -21.05 0.52 -13.62
CA ASP A 141 -21.96 -0.27 -14.45
C ASP A 141 -21.29 -1.55 -14.98
N ALA A 142 -20.03 -1.46 -15.38
CA ALA A 142 -19.24 -2.62 -15.77
C ALA A 142 -19.15 -3.65 -14.63
N LEU A 143 -19.02 -3.19 -13.38
CA LEU A 143 -19.02 -4.05 -12.20
C LEU A 143 -20.42 -4.62 -11.90
N ARG A 144 -21.49 -3.80 -11.97
CA ARG A 144 -22.88 -4.26 -11.76
C ARG A 144 -23.31 -5.34 -12.76
N ALA A 145 -22.72 -5.37 -13.95
CA ALA A 145 -23.00 -6.39 -14.95
C ALA A 145 -22.74 -7.83 -14.44
N PHE A 146 -21.84 -8.01 -13.47
CA PHE A 146 -21.53 -9.31 -12.87
C PHE A 146 -22.49 -9.73 -11.74
N LEU A 147 -23.45 -8.87 -11.37
CA LEU A 147 -24.38 -9.11 -10.26
C LEU A 147 -25.81 -9.47 -10.73
N ARG A 148 -26.03 -9.50 -12.04
CA ARG A 148 -27.34 -9.71 -12.66
C ARG A 148 -27.56 -11.17 -13.05
#